data_AF-A0A7C1Z7T1-F1
#
_entry.id   AF-A0A7C1Z7T1-F1
#
_cell.length_a   1.000
_cell.length_b   1.000
_cell.length_c   1.000
_cell.angle_alpha   90.00
_cell.angle_beta   90.00
_cell.angle_gamma   90.00
#
_symmetry.space_group_name_H-M   'P 1'
#
loop_
_entity.id
_entity.type
_entity.pdbx_description
1 polymer ?
#
loop_
_entity_poly.entity_id
_entity_poly.type
_entity_poly.pdbx_seq_one_letter_code
_entity_poly.pdbx_strand_id
1 'polypeptide(L)'
;MPAVDWLLPVLKGVGTKWISIKVADGVWKYNQVDGSNKKLKEFLRAVSDAGIEVGGWHWVYPESPGKQGDLAVVLCRELGLKHYLLDVEYNWKKSGLGRSANKLLDKLHDGMEAVDVGFCSYRFPNYHRAVPYREFLDHENMELIVPQLYWLLAHNPAKQIRRSLAEYRKISDKPFIPIGCTFPWGNWEPSVEELKEFVKEAVSSELKAYGFYSLDKIVEGKRYDWLDAIAGSVQTEPGNKIRIKVDRLNIRNSPKIADATDIGNLHKGAVMNVLEKLDPNWYRVEGYVWVRGTERLNG
;
A
#
# COMPACT_ATOMS: atom_id res chain seq x y z
N MET A 1 -14.16 5.46 6.92
CA MET A 1 -13.17 6.07 6.02
C MET A 1 -12.41 7.10 6.83
N PRO A 2 -11.07 7.01 6.95
CA PRO A 2 -10.30 8.01 7.67
C PRO A 2 -10.53 9.38 7.03
N ALA A 3 -10.51 10.44 7.84
CA ALA A 3 -10.57 11.79 7.31
C ALA A 3 -9.36 12.02 6.39
N VAL A 4 -9.62 12.47 5.16
CA VAL A 4 -8.60 12.82 4.15
C VAL A 4 -7.53 13.72 4.77
N ASP A 5 -7.96 14.70 5.55
CA ASP A 5 -7.12 15.73 6.17
C ASP A 5 -6.01 15.15 7.05
N TRP A 6 -6.25 13.98 7.64
CA TRP A 6 -5.27 13.32 8.47
C TRP A 6 -4.37 12.36 7.69
N LEU A 7 -4.94 11.55 6.78
CA LEU A 7 -4.17 10.53 6.07
C LEU A 7 -3.28 11.12 4.98
N LEU A 8 -3.70 12.21 4.33
CA LEU A 8 -2.97 12.77 3.21
C LEU A 8 -1.57 13.30 3.58
N PRO A 9 -1.39 14.05 4.69
CA PRO A 9 -0.05 14.40 5.17
C PRO A 9 0.83 13.20 5.46
N VAL A 10 0.26 12.11 6.00
CA VAL A 10 0.99 10.87 6.29
C VAL A 10 1.51 10.24 5.00
N LEU A 11 0.65 10.10 3.98
CA LEU A 11 1.04 9.55 2.68
C LEU A 11 2.08 10.42 1.96
N LYS A 12 1.97 11.74 2.05
CA LYS A 12 2.96 12.66 1.48
C LYS A 12 4.30 12.59 2.20
N GLY A 13 4.29 12.55 3.53
CA GLY A 13 5.50 12.54 4.36
C GLY A 13 6.44 11.38 4.04
N VAL A 14 5.88 10.24 3.63
CA VAL A 14 6.66 9.05 3.24
C VAL A 14 6.80 8.87 1.73
N GLY A 15 6.41 9.87 0.95
CA GLY A 15 6.60 9.87 -0.50
C GLY A 15 5.78 8.82 -1.26
N THR A 16 4.64 8.39 -0.71
CA THR A 16 3.74 7.39 -1.34
C THR A 16 3.42 7.79 -2.77
N LYS A 17 3.56 6.84 -3.70
CA LYS A 17 3.33 7.05 -5.14
C LYS A 17 1.95 6.60 -5.60
N TRP A 18 1.39 5.59 -4.94
CA TRP A 18 0.11 5.03 -5.30
C TRP A 18 -0.61 4.45 -4.08
N ILE A 19 -1.94 4.39 -4.14
CA ILE A 19 -2.78 3.68 -3.18
C ILE A 19 -3.84 2.85 -3.92
N SER A 20 -4.26 1.75 -3.31
CA SER A 20 -5.40 0.95 -3.80
C SER A 20 -6.40 0.72 -2.66
N ILE A 21 -7.67 1.04 -2.91
CA ILE A 21 -8.75 0.93 -1.91
C ILE A 21 -9.72 -0.17 -2.30
N LYS A 22 -10.29 -0.90 -1.33
CA LYS A 22 -11.35 -1.88 -1.64
C LYS A 22 -12.56 -1.13 -2.20
N VAL A 23 -12.94 -1.41 -3.44
CA VAL A 23 -14.07 -0.75 -4.09
C VAL A 23 -15.22 -1.70 -4.39
N ALA A 24 -14.96 -3.02 -4.38
CA ALA A 24 -15.99 -4.02 -4.61
C ALA A 24 -15.70 -5.37 -3.95
N ASP A 25 -16.78 -6.12 -3.74
CA ASP A 25 -16.80 -7.51 -3.28
C ASP A 25 -17.88 -8.25 -4.08
N GLY A 26 -17.45 -9.08 -5.04
CA GLY A 26 -18.35 -9.69 -6.00
C GLY A 26 -19.14 -8.65 -6.77
N VAL A 27 -20.47 -8.72 -6.71
CA VAL A 27 -21.35 -7.77 -7.42
C VAL A 27 -21.72 -6.54 -6.57
N TRP A 28 -21.12 -6.39 -5.39
CA TRP A 28 -21.44 -5.34 -4.43
C TRP A 28 -20.35 -4.27 -4.40
N LYS A 29 -20.77 -3.01 -4.37
CA LYS A 29 -19.88 -1.87 -4.11
C LYS A 29 -19.41 -1.91 -2.65
N TYR A 30 -18.19 -1.47 -2.39
CA TYR A 30 -17.59 -1.46 -1.06
C TYR A 30 -17.11 -0.05 -0.67
N ASN A 31 -16.89 0.17 0.63
CA ASN A 31 -16.48 1.46 1.20
C ASN A 31 -17.42 2.64 0.86
N GLN A 32 -18.69 2.33 0.56
CA GLN A 32 -19.74 3.32 0.41
C GLN A 32 -20.05 3.96 1.77
N VAL A 33 -20.45 5.23 1.74
CA VAL A 33 -21.00 5.90 2.91
C VAL A 33 -22.42 6.35 2.56
N ASP A 34 -23.37 5.99 3.41
CA ASP A 34 -24.79 6.28 3.20
C ASP A 34 -25.32 5.71 1.86
N GLY A 35 -24.83 4.53 1.46
CA GLY A 35 -25.18 3.86 0.19
C GLY A 35 -24.60 4.53 -1.06
N SER A 36 -23.72 5.51 -0.91
CA SER A 36 -23.15 6.30 -2.00
C SER A 36 -21.62 6.27 -2.02
N ASN A 37 -21.06 6.37 -3.22
CA ASN A 37 -19.62 6.52 -3.45
C ASN A 37 -19.15 7.98 -3.31
N LYS A 38 -20.03 8.94 -3.04
CA LYS A 38 -19.67 10.38 -3.03
C LYS A 38 -18.46 10.68 -2.15
N LYS A 39 -18.47 10.24 -0.88
CA LYS A 39 -17.35 10.47 0.05
C LYS A 39 -16.07 9.75 -0.37
N LEU A 40 -16.20 8.54 -0.94
CA LEU A 40 -15.06 7.79 -1.48
C LEU A 40 -14.43 8.54 -2.66
N LYS A 41 -15.25 9.06 -3.58
CA LYS A 41 -14.82 9.84 -4.73
C LYS A 41 -14.13 11.15 -4.31
N GLU A 42 -14.67 11.84 -3.31
CA GLU A 42 -14.04 13.05 -2.74
C GLU A 42 -12.68 12.71 -2.11
N PHE A 43 -12.59 11.60 -1.37
CA PHE A 43 -11.34 11.10 -0.80
C PHE A 43 -10.29 10.80 -1.88
N LEU A 44 -10.65 10.01 -2.90
CA LEU A 44 -9.72 9.62 -3.96
C LEU A 44 -9.28 10.82 -4.80
N ARG A 45 -10.17 11.80 -5.04
CA ARG A 45 -9.79 13.06 -5.71
C ARG A 45 -8.76 13.83 -4.90
N ALA A 46 -8.97 14.01 -3.60
CA ALA A 46 -8.01 14.73 -2.78
C ALA A 46 -6.63 14.05 -2.72
N VAL A 47 -6.58 12.71 -2.74
CA VAL A 47 -5.32 11.96 -2.85
C VAL A 47 -4.69 12.13 -4.24
N SER A 48 -5.48 12.07 -5.30
CA SER A 48 -5.01 12.29 -6.68
C SER A 48 -4.49 13.71 -6.92
N ASP A 49 -5.18 14.73 -6.42
CA ASP A 49 -4.80 16.15 -6.53
C ASP A 49 -3.48 16.44 -5.80
N ALA A 50 -3.13 15.57 -4.84
CA ALA A 50 -1.86 15.58 -4.14
C ALA A 50 -0.71 14.88 -4.88
N GLY A 51 -0.94 14.38 -6.10
CA GLY A 51 0.06 13.72 -6.94
C GLY A 51 0.29 12.24 -6.61
N ILE A 52 -0.63 11.61 -5.88
CA ILE A 52 -0.58 10.18 -5.55
C ILE A 52 -1.56 9.45 -6.47
N GLU A 53 -1.09 8.43 -7.19
CA GLU A 53 -1.96 7.63 -8.05
C GLU A 53 -3.00 6.87 -7.23
N VAL A 54 -4.25 6.89 -7.69
CA VAL A 54 -5.35 6.20 -7.02
C VAL A 54 -5.86 5.04 -7.87
N GLY A 55 -6.03 3.88 -7.23
CA GLY A 55 -6.70 2.74 -7.82
C GLY A 55 -7.60 2.02 -6.84
N GLY A 56 -8.15 0.91 -7.31
CA GLY A 56 -9.08 0.10 -6.54
C GLY A 56 -8.69 -1.37 -6.55
N TRP A 57 -9.17 -2.11 -5.57
CA TRP A 57 -9.13 -3.57 -5.59
C TRP A 57 -10.51 -4.17 -5.35
N HIS A 58 -10.70 -5.36 -5.91
CA HIS A 58 -11.98 -6.04 -6.00
C HIS A 58 -11.82 -7.50 -5.65
N TRP A 59 -12.46 -7.93 -4.56
CA TRP A 59 -12.58 -9.36 -4.27
C TRP A 59 -13.51 -10.02 -5.29
N VAL A 60 -12.98 -10.88 -6.15
CA VAL A 60 -13.75 -11.47 -7.26
C VAL A 60 -14.05 -12.95 -7.04
N TYR A 61 -15.19 -13.38 -7.58
CA TYR A 61 -15.69 -14.75 -7.49
C TYR A 61 -15.88 -15.37 -8.88
N PRO A 62 -15.80 -16.71 -9.02
CA PRO A 62 -16.13 -17.38 -10.28
C PRO A 62 -17.63 -17.34 -10.61
N GLU A 63 -18.49 -17.01 -9.65
CA GLU A 63 -19.94 -16.84 -9.82
C GLU A 63 -20.29 -15.44 -10.35
N SER A 64 -21.23 -15.34 -11.30
CA SER A 64 -21.60 -14.06 -11.93
C SER A 64 -20.43 -13.21 -12.47
N PRO A 65 -19.41 -13.81 -13.11
CA PRO A 65 -18.16 -13.10 -13.45
C PRO A 65 -18.39 -11.90 -14.36
N GLY A 66 -19.34 -12.00 -15.30
CA GLY A 66 -19.67 -10.88 -16.18
C GLY A 66 -20.23 -9.66 -15.44
N LYS A 67 -21.08 -9.86 -14.42
CA LYS A 67 -21.62 -8.74 -13.62
C LYS A 67 -20.53 -8.05 -12.80
N GLN A 68 -19.54 -8.81 -12.36
CA GLN A 68 -18.39 -8.26 -11.63
C GLN A 68 -17.50 -7.44 -12.55
N GLY A 69 -17.26 -7.90 -13.78
CA GLY A 69 -16.50 -7.13 -14.77
C GLY A 69 -17.23 -5.84 -15.19
N ASP A 70 -18.55 -5.92 -15.44
CA ASP A 70 -19.36 -4.71 -15.71
C ASP A 70 -19.28 -3.71 -14.54
N LEU A 71 -19.30 -4.19 -13.28
CA LEU A 71 -19.14 -3.35 -12.09
C LEU A 71 -17.74 -2.72 -12.00
N ALA A 72 -16.68 -3.46 -12.34
CA ALA A 72 -15.32 -2.94 -12.34
C ALA A 72 -15.18 -1.74 -13.29
N VAL A 73 -15.70 -1.84 -14.52
CA VAL A 73 -15.72 -0.73 -15.50
C VAL A 73 -16.47 0.48 -14.93
N VAL A 74 -17.64 0.27 -14.33
CA VAL A 74 -18.43 1.34 -13.71
C VAL A 74 -17.63 2.04 -12.61
N LEU A 75 -17.00 1.29 -11.70
CA LEU A 75 -16.25 1.86 -10.58
C LEU A 75 -14.99 2.59 -11.05
N CYS A 76 -14.26 2.06 -12.02
CA CYS A 76 -13.09 2.73 -12.59
C CYS A 76 -13.45 4.10 -13.15
N ARG A 77 -14.51 4.19 -13.95
CA ARG A 77 -15.00 5.45 -14.52
C ARG A 77 -15.55 6.39 -13.46
N GLU A 78 -16.37 5.88 -12.55
CA GLU A 78 -17.06 6.67 -11.52
C GLU A 78 -16.06 7.32 -10.55
N LEU A 79 -15.03 6.57 -10.15
CA LEU A 79 -14.04 6.97 -9.15
C LEU A 79 -12.76 7.55 -9.76
N GLY A 80 -12.55 7.42 -11.07
CA GLY A 80 -11.36 7.91 -11.77
C GLY A 80 -10.10 7.11 -11.45
N LEU A 81 -10.23 5.79 -11.33
CA LEU A 81 -9.13 4.88 -10.96
C LEU A 81 -8.10 4.74 -12.10
N LYS A 82 -6.83 4.59 -11.74
CA LYS A 82 -5.70 4.37 -12.68
C LYS A 82 -5.18 2.95 -12.70
N HIS A 83 -5.46 2.17 -11.67
CA HIS A 83 -5.25 0.73 -11.66
C HIS A 83 -6.42 0.02 -10.98
N TYR A 84 -6.62 -1.24 -11.33
CA TYR A 84 -7.67 -2.08 -10.76
C TYR A 84 -7.16 -3.50 -10.49
N LEU A 85 -7.08 -3.87 -9.22
CA LEU A 85 -6.54 -5.16 -8.81
C LEU A 85 -7.69 -6.16 -8.59
N LEU A 86 -7.70 -7.22 -9.40
CA LEU A 86 -8.60 -8.35 -9.19
C LEU A 86 -7.99 -9.27 -8.15
N ASP A 87 -8.60 -9.32 -6.97
CA ASP A 87 -8.18 -10.17 -5.87
C ASP A 87 -8.78 -11.59 -6.05
N VAL A 88 -7.94 -12.49 -6.56
CA VAL A 88 -8.27 -13.85 -6.99
C VAL A 88 -7.70 -14.84 -5.97
N GLU A 89 -8.54 -15.24 -5.01
CA GLU A 89 -8.13 -16.13 -3.92
C GLU A 89 -8.86 -17.49 -3.93
N TYR A 90 -9.31 -17.95 -2.75
CA TYR A 90 -9.68 -19.34 -2.49
C TYR A 90 -10.90 -19.77 -3.31
N ASN A 91 -11.79 -18.84 -3.64
CA ASN A 91 -12.97 -19.09 -4.47
C ASN A 91 -12.57 -19.60 -5.87
N TRP A 92 -11.36 -19.29 -6.32
CA TRP A 92 -10.83 -19.69 -7.62
C TRP A 92 -9.96 -20.95 -7.58
N LYS A 93 -9.78 -21.58 -6.40
CA LYS A 93 -9.02 -22.83 -6.25
C LYS A 93 -9.85 -24.06 -6.65
N LYS A 94 -10.35 -24.07 -7.89
CA LYS A 94 -11.15 -25.17 -8.44
C LYS A 94 -10.85 -25.35 -9.93
N SER A 95 -10.81 -26.61 -10.37
CA SER A 95 -10.64 -26.94 -11.78
C SER A 95 -11.81 -26.45 -12.64
N GLY A 96 -11.54 -26.12 -13.90
CA GLY A 96 -12.56 -25.77 -14.89
C GLY A 96 -13.11 -24.34 -14.80
N LEU A 97 -12.49 -23.46 -14.02
CA LEU A 97 -12.92 -22.06 -13.86
C LEU A 97 -12.42 -21.10 -14.96
N GLY A 98 -11.66 -21.60 -15.95
CA GLY A 98 -11.15 -20.77 -17.05
C GLY A 98 -12.24 -20.02 -17.82
N ARG A 99 -13.41 -20.63 -18.05
CA ARG A 99 -14.55 -19.94 -18.67
C ARG A 99 -15.09 -18.78 -17.83
N SER A 100 -15.08 -18.91 -16.50
CA SER A 100 -15.47 -17.82 -15.61
C SER A 100 -14.43 -16.71 -15.59
N ALA A 101 -13.13 -17.05 -15.64
CA ALA A 101 -12.05 -16.08 -15.72
C ALA A 101 -12.16 -15.25 -17.01
N ASN A 102 -12.25 -15.92 -18.17
CA ASN A 102 -12.43 -15.22 -19.44
C ASN A 102 -13.69 -14.35 -19.44
N LYS A 103 -14.83 -14.87 -18.98
CA LYS A 103 -16.07 -14.06 -18.94
C LYS A 103 -15.96 -12.82 -18.02
N LEU A 104 -15.13 -12.85 -16.99
CA LEU A 104 -14.85 -11.69 -16.15
C LEU A 104 -13.98 -10.68 -16.92
N LEU A 105 -12.89 -11.15 -17.52
CA LEU A 105 -11.88 -10.33 -18.18
C LEU A 105 -12.36 -9.77 -19.52
N ASP A 106 -13.16 -10.53 -20.25
CA ASP A 106 -13.87 -10.12 -21.45
C ASP A 106 -14.75 -8.91 -21.15
N LYS A 107 -15.22 -8.69 -19.92
CA LYS A 107 -16.05 -7.52 -19.58
C LYS A 107 -15.26 -6.26 -19.27
N LEU A 108 -13.93 -6.36 -19.17
CA LEU A 108 -13.07 -5.21 -18.91
C LEU A 108 -12.75 -4.43 -20.20
N HIS A 109 -13.27 -4.85 -21.36
CA HIS A 109 -13.18 -4.07 -22.59
C HIS A 109 -14.09 -2.84 -22.53
N ASP A 110 -13.60 -1.74 -23.08
CA ASP A 110 -14.23 -0.42 -23.16
C ASP A 110 -14.23 0.37 -21.84
N GLY A 111 -13.49 1.48 -21.82
CA GLY A 111 -13.38 2.44 -20.71
C GLY A 111 -12.46 2.01 -19.56
N MET A 112 -11.60 1.01 -19.79
CA MET A 112 -10.47 0.65 -18.94
C MET A 112 -9.13 0.74 -19.69
N GLU A 113 -9.08 1.34 -20.88
CA GLU A 113 -7.89 1.42 -21.74
C GLU A 113 -6.73 2.20 -21.09
N ALA A 114 -7.04 3.08 -20.14
CA ALA A 114 -6.08 3.85 -19.36
C ALA A 114 -5.96 3.34 -17.91
N VAL A 115 -6.38 2.11 -17.63
CA VAL A 115 -6.38 1.49 -16.31
C VAL A 115 -5.52 0.23 -16.33
N ASP A 116 -4.45 0.22 -15.54
CA ASP A 116 -3.63 -0.98 -15.38
C ASP A 116 -4.40 -2.03 -14.56
N VAL A 117 -4.84 -3.12 -15.20
CA VAL A 117 -5.53 -4.23 -14.52
C VAL A 117 -4.49 -5.21 -13.97
N GLY A 118 -4.58 -5.52 -12.68
CA GLY A 118 -3.64 -6.42 -12.01
C GLY A 118 -4.26 -7.71 -11.52
N PHE A 119 -3.57 -8.82 -11.76
CA PHE A 119 -3.90 -10.13 -11.21
C PHE A 119 -3.29 -10.26 -9.81
N CYS A 120 -4.11 -9.97 -8.79
CA CYS A 120 -3.71 -10.10 -7.39
C CYS A 120 -4.06 -11.48 -6.87
N SER A 121 -3.05 -12.30 -6.55
CA SER A 121 -3.28 -13.68 -6.11
C SER A 121 -2.12 -14.20 -5.25
N TYR A 122 -2.14 -15.49 -4.93
CA TYR A 122 -1.17 -16.14 -4.06
C TYR A 122 0.27 -15.97 -4.53
N ARG A 123 1.19 -15.82 -3.57
CA ARG A 123 2.63 -15.72 -3.84
C ARG A 123 3.25 -16.90 -4.59
N PHE A 124 2.72 -18.11 -4.49
CA PHE A 124 3.34 -19.30 -5.10
C PHE A 124 2.36 -20.09 -5.99
N PRO A 125 2.35 -19.83 -7.31
CA PRO A 125 1.55 -20.60 -8.25
C PRO A 125 1.75 -22.12 -8.16
N ASN A 126 2.98 -22.59 -7.89
CA ASN A 126 3.24 -24.02 -7.76
C ASN A 126 2.59 -24.66 -6.55
N TYR A 127 2.31 -23.88 -5.51
CA TYR A 127 1.60 -24.35 -4.32
C TYR A 127 0.08 -24.21 -4.49
N HIS A 128 -0.39 -23.19 -5.23
CA HIS A 128 -1.80 -22.88 -5.45
C HIS A 128 -2.30 -23.27 -6.85
N ARG A 129 -1.86 -24.42 -7.37
CA ARG A 129 -2.06 -24.85 -8.78
C ARG A 129 -3.51 -24.89 -9.29
N ALA A 130 -4.49 -24.90 -8.38
CA ALA A 130 -5.90 -24.95 -8.74
C ALA A 130 -6.46 -23.60 -9.24
N VAL A 131 -5.74 -22.50 -9.04
CA VAL A 131 -6.11 -21.18 -9.59
C VAL A 131 -5.83 -21.17 -11.11
N PRO A 132 -6.73 -20.61 -11.94
CA PRO A 132 -6.57 -20.55 -13.39
C PRO A 132 -5.58 -19.44 -13.81
N TYR A 133 -4.30 -19.58 -13.42
CA TYR A 133 -3.27 -18.56 -13.62
C TYR A 133 -3.09 -18.16 -15.09
N ARG A 134 -3.10 -19.13 -16.02
CA ARG A 134 -2.89 -18.86 -17.45
C ARG A 134 -4.05 -18.08 -18.03
N GLU A 135 -5.29 -18.46 -17.69
CA GLU A 135 -6.47 -17.76 -18.17
C GLU A 135 -6.50 -16.29 -17.73
N PHE A 136 -5.99 -15.98 -16.53
CA PHE A 136 -5.83 -14.59 -16.11
C PHE A 136 -4.63 -13.89 -16.76
N LEU A 137 -3.44 -14.51 -16.76
CA LEU A 137 -2.20 -13.83 -17.14
C LEU A 137 -1.92 -13.78 -18.64
N ASP A 138 -2.52 -14.68 -19.43
CA ASP A 138 -2.42 -14.69 -20.89
C ASP A 138 -3.49 -13.78 -21.54
N HIS A 139 -4.50 -13.35 -20.77
CA HIS A 139 -5.56 -12.47 -21.26
C HIS A 139 -5.01 -11.08 -21.59
N GLU A 140 -5.51 -10.47 -22.67
CA GLU A 140 -5.05 -9.16 -23.15
C GLU A 140 -5.41 -8.01 -22.20
N ASN A 141 -6.61 -8.05 -21.60
CA ASN A 141 -7.07 -7.08 -20.58
C ASN A 141 -6.39 -7.23 -19.19
N MET A 142 -5.28 -7.98 -19.10
CA MET A 142 -4.51 -8.12 -17.88
C MET A 142 -3.15 -7.50 -18.10
N GLU A 143 -2.72 -6.58 -17.24
CA GLU A 143 -1.47 -5.83 -17.44
C GLU A 143 -0.40 -6.22 -16.42
N LEU A 144 -0.80 -6.56 -15.19
CA LEU A 144 0.12 -6.71 -14.06
C LEU A 144 -0.02 -8.05 -13.35
N ILE A 145 1.11 -8.55 -12.83
CA ILE A 145 1.17 -9.64 -11.87
C ILE A 145 1.36 -9.03 -10.48
N VAL A 146 0.44 -9.25 -9.55
CA VAL A 146 0.41 -8.52 -8.26
C VAL A 146 0.31 -9.46 -7.06
N PRO A 147 1.31 -10.31 -6.79
CA PRO A 147 1.15 -11.37 -5.80
C PRO A 147 1.18 -10.87 -4.36
N GLN A 148 0.32 -11.49 -3.54
CA GLN A 148 0.26 -11.32 -2.10
C GLN A 148 1.42 -12.08 -1.40
N LEU A 149 2.51 -11.36 -1.15
CA LEU A 149 3.75 -11.87 -0.59
C LEU A 149 3.78 -11.78 0.94
N TYR A 150 2.74 -12.25 1.59
CA TYR A 150 2.65 -12.28 3.04
C TYR A 150 3.54 -13.40 3.61
N TRP A 151 4.69 -13.05 4.19
CA TRP A 151 5.65 -14.02 4.72
C TRP A 151 5.19 -14.60 6.06
N LEU A 152 4.45 -13.82 6.86
CA LEU A 152 3.92 -14.24 8.16
C LEU A 152 5.05 -14.88 9.00
N LEU A 153 4.76 -16.01 9.64
CA LEU A 153 5.68 -16.80 10.47
C LEU A 153 6.97 -17.28 9.76
N ALA A 154 7.13 -17.09 8.45
CA ALA A 154 8.30 -17.56 7.72
C ALA A 154 9.55 -16.69 7.87
N HIS A 155 9.40 -15.43 8.29
CA HIS A 155 10.48 -14.48 8.56
C HIS A 155 11.58 -14.40 7.48
N ASN A 156 11.18 -14.32 6.20
CA ASN A 156 12.11 -14.34 5.06
C ASN A 156 11.58 -13.62 3.81
N PRO A 157 11.13 -12.36 3.90
CA PRO A 157 10.48 -11.64 2.82
C PRO A 157 11.27 -11.64 1.50
N ALA A 158 12.60 -11.47 1.53
CA ALA A 158 13.40 -11.49 0.31
C ALA A 158 13.34 -12.84 -0.41
N LYS A 159 13.37 -13.93 0.35
CA LYS A 159 13.26 -15.30 -0.20
C LYS A 159 11.88 -15.53 -0.83
N GLN A 160 10.82 -14.93 -0.27
CA GLN A 160 9.47 -15.03 -0.81
C GLN A 160 9.38 -14.30 -2.17
N ILE A 161 9.93 -13.08 -2.29
CA ILE A 161 9.98 -12.34 -3.57
C ILE A 161 10.70 -13.16 -4.64
N ARG A 162 11.95 -13.59 -4.37
CA ARG A 162 12.76 -14.34 -5.36
C ARG A 162 12.07 -15.59 -5.85
N ARG A 163 11.49 -16.38 -4.93
CA ARG A 163 10.75 -17.58 -5.30
C ARG A 163 9.50 -17.25 -6.10
N SER A 164 8.70 -16.29 -5.65
CA SER A 164 7.44 -15.92 -6.32
C SER A 164 7.69 -15.42 -7.73
N LEU A 165 8.65 -14.51 -7.90
CA LEU A 165 9.06 -14.00 -9.19
C LEU A 165 9.49 -15.13 -10.13
N ALA A 166 10.34 -16.05 -9.66
CA ALA A 166 10.79 -17.19 -10.45
C ALA A 166 9.65 -18.17 -10.83
N GLU A 167 8.60 -18.28 -10.01
CA GLU A 167 7.43 -19.11 -10.34
C GLU A 167 6.51 -18.41 -11.36
N TYR A 168 6.21 -17.13 -11.16
CA TYR A 168 5.36 -16.35 -12.07
C TYR A 168 6.00 -16.14 -13.45
N ARG A 169 7.33 -15.98 -13.52
CA ARG A 169 8.07 -15.86 -14.78
C ARG A 169 8.03 -17.12 -15.65
N LYS A 170 7.62 -18.26 -15.10
CA LYS A 170 7.33 -19.47 -15.90
C LYS A 170 5.96 -19.44 -16.57
N ILE A 171 5.13 -18.46 -16.20
CA ILE A 171 3.75 -18.31 -16.67
C ILE A 171 3.63 -17.07 -17.55
N SER A 172 4.19 -15.93 -17.12
CA SER A 172 4.05 -14.65 -17.82
C SER A 172 5.21 -13.69 -17.54
N ASP A 173 5.55 -12.88 -18.54
CA ASP A 173 6.58 -11.82 -18.47
C ASP A 173 6.02 -10.44 -18.10
N LYS A 174 4.71 -10.35 -17.86
CA LYS A 174 4.05 -9.10 -17.43
C LYS A 174 4.72 -8.45 -16.21
N PRO A 175 4.69 -7.11 -16.08
CA PRO A 175 5.23 -6.42 -14.91
C PRO A 175 4.79 -7.04 -13.58
N PHE A 176 5.73 -7.22 -12.67
CA PHE A 176 5.53 -7.89 -11.39
C PHE A 176 5.61 -6.87 -10.25
N ILE A 177 4.56 -6.76 -9.45
CA ILE A 177 4.42 -5.81 -8.34
C ILE A 177 4.12 -6.59 -7.04
N PRO A 178 5.11 -6.83 -6.17
CA PRO A 178 4.91 -7.60 -4.97
C PRO A 178 4.15 -6.81 -3.90
N ILE A 179 3.19 -7.44 -3.23
CA ILE A 179 2.43 -6.85 -2.12
C ILE A 179 2.86 -7.50 -0.80
N GLY A 180 3.59 -6.77 0.03
CA GLY A 180 4.03 -7.23 1.35
C GLY A 180 2.93 -7.12 2.42
N CYS A 181 3.18 -7.66 3.62
CA CYS A 181 2.24 -7.58 4.74
C CYS A 181 2.69 -6.54 5.79
N THR A 182 1.77 -5.65 6.18
CA THR A 182 1.86 -4.67 7.28
C THR A 182 0.65 -4.81 8.20
N PHE A 183 0.36 -6.04 8.63
CA PHE A 183 -0.71 -6.38 9.58
C PHE A 183 -0.25 -7.49 10.54
N PRO A 184 -0.79 -7.53 11.77
CA PRO A 184 -0.56 -8.65 12.68
C PRO A 184 -1.44 -9.88 12.33
N TRP A 185 -0.93 -11.08 12.60
CA TRP A 185 -1.66 -12.35 12.48
C TRP A 185 -1.40 -13.26 13.68
N GLY A 186 -2.41 -13.44 14.54
CA GLY A 186 -2.25 -14.16 15.79
C GLY A 186 -1.20 -13.48 16.69
N ASN A 187 -0.19 -14.23 17.11
CA ASN A 187 0.93 -13.70 17.92
C ASN A 187 2.10 -13.15 17.08
N TRP A 188 1.93 -13.03 15.77
CA TRP A 188 2.96 -12.57 14.84
C TRP A 188 2.62 -11.19 14.29
N GLU A 189 3.65 -10.39 14.06
CA GLU A 189 3.60 -9.16 13.27
C GLU A 189 4.93 -8.98 12.52
N PRO A 190 4.97 -8.22 11.41
CA PRO A 190 6.22 -7.96 10.72
C PRO A 190 7.11 -7.03 11.56
N SER A 191 8.39 -7.36 11.63
CA SER A 191 9.43 -6.47 12.14
C SER A 191 9.77 -5.38 11.12
N VAL A 192 10.33 -4.27 11.62
CA VAL A 192 10.85 -3.19 10.78
C VAL A 192 11.94 -3.69 9.84
N GLU A 193 12.78 -4.62 10.31
CA GLU A 193 13.86 -5.22 9.54
C GLU A 193 13.32 -6.04 8.36
N GLU A 194 12.26 -6.82 8.57
CA GLU A 194 11.62 -7.58 7.49
C GLU A 194 10.98 -6.67 6.44
N LEU A 195 10.33 -5.58 6.87
CA LEU A 195 9.78 -4.59 5.94
C LEU A 195 10.89 -3.97 5.07
N LYS A 196 12.01 -3.58 5.69
CA LYS A 196 13.18 -3.06 4.98
C LYS A 196 13.81 -4.11 4.06
N GLU A 197 13.89 -5.37 4.49
CA GLU A 197 14.38 -6.48 3.67
C GLU A 197 13.50 -6.69 2.43
N PHE A 198 12.18 -6.63 2.58
CA PHE A 198 11.24 -6.71 1.47
C PHE A 198 11.46 -5.59 0.45
N VAL A 199 11.51 -4.34 0.92
CA VAL A 199 11.77 -3.17 0.08
C VAL A 199 13.10 -3.29 -0.65
N LYS A 200 14.17 -3.65 0.08
CA LYS A 200 15.50 -3.82 -0.50
C LYS A 200 15.50 -4.87 -1.61
N GLU A 201 14.86 -6.01 -1.40
CA GLU A 201 14.80 -7.07 -2.41
C GLU A 201 13.96 -6.65 -3.63
N ALA A 202 12.85 -5.92 -3.42
CA ALA A 202 12.04 -5.42 -4.52
C ALA A 202 12.83 -4.44 -5.41
N VAL A 203 13.59 -3.54 -4.78
CA VAL A 203 14.48 -2.59 -5.48
C VAL A 203 15.64 -3.33 -6.17
N SER A 204 16.32 -4.26 -5.49
CA SER A 204 17.46 -4.98 -6.10
C SER A 204 17.04 -5.94 -7.21
N SER A 205 15.78 -6.35 -7.23
CA SER A 205 15.17 -7.13 -8.33
C SER A 205 14.66 -6.25 -9.48
N GLU A 206 14.92 -4.93 -9.45
CA GLU A 206 14.53 -3.97 -10.49
C GLU A 206 13.03 -3.98 -10.80
N LEU A 207 12.19 -4.22 -9.79
CA LEU A 207 10.74 -4.27 -9.96
C LEU A 207 10.18 -2.85 -10.14
N LYS A 208 9.23 -2.68 -11.07
CA LYS A 208 8.62 -1.39 -11.42
C LYS A 208 8.00 -0.67 -10.22
N ALA A 209 7.40 -1.44 -9.31
CA ALA A 209 6.78 -0.94 -8.09
C ALA A 209 6.70 -2.07 -7.05
N TYR A 210 6.37 -1.72 -5.81
CA TYR A 210 5.96 -2.64 -4.76
C TYR A 210 4.86 -1.97 -3.91
N GLY A 211 4.15 -2.75 -3.12
CA GLY A 211 3.10 -2.26 -2.23
C GLY A 211 3.00 -3.08 -0.95
N PHE A 212 2.12 -2.66 -0.04
CA PHE A 212 1.88 -3.33 1.22
C PHE A 212 0.40 -3.32 1.57
N TYR A 213 -0.07 -4.47 2.05
CA TYR A 213 -1.37 -4.62 2.68
C TYR A 213 -1.14 -4.84 4.19
N SER A 214 -1.71 -4.09 5.14
CA SER A 214 -2.74 -3.07 4.94
C SER A 214 -2.41 -1.74 5.64
N LEU A 215 -2.82 -0.66 4.98
CA LEU A 215 -2.59 0.71 5.45
C LEU A 215 -3.40 1.04 6.71
N ASP A 216 -4.63 0.51 6.83
CA ASP A 216 -5.48 0.69 8.01
C ASP A 216 -4.81 0.16 9.28
N LYS A 217 -4.07 -0.95 9.22
CA LYS A 217 -3.38 -1.50 10.40
C LYS A 217 -2.20 -0.65 10.85
N ILE A 218 -1.51 -0.02 9.91
CA ILE A 218 -0.49 1.01 10.23
C ILE A 218 -1.14 2.18 10.97
N VAL A 219 -2.26 2.68 10.44
CA VAL A 219 -3.00 3.84 10.97
C VAL A 219 -3.58 3.56 12.35
N GLU A 220 -4.35 2.47 12.49
CA GLU A 220 -5.00 2.05 13.74
C GLU A 220 -3.98 1.75 14.83
N GLY A 221 -2.91 1.04 14.47
CA GLY A 221 -1.82 0.67 15.37
C GLY A 221 -0.81 1.79 15.63
N LYS A 222 -0.94 2.94 14.98
CA LYS A 222 0.03 4.06 15.01
C LYS A 222 1.47 3.59 14.71
N ARG A 223 1.63 2.61 13.80
CA ARG A 223 2.91 2.00 13.41
C ARG A 223 3.65 2.85 12.37
N TYR A 224 3.98 4.08 12.73
CA TYR A 224 4.74 4.96 11.84
C TYR A 224 6.14 4.42 11.53
N ASP A 225 6.69 3.59 12.42
CA ASP A 225 7.91 2.81 12.19
C ASP A 225 7.78 1.85 10.99
N TRP A 226 6.60 1.22 10.81
CA TRP A 226 6.32 0.43 9.61
C TRP A 226 6.19 1.29 8.37
N LEU A 227 5.51 2.43 8.49
CA LEU A 227 5.33 3.35 7.38
C LEU A 227 6.68 3.85 6.84
N ASP A 228 7.59 4.24 7.75
CA ASP A 228 8.94 4.66 7.40
C ASP A 228 9.75 3.50 6.78
N ALA A 229 9.58 2.27 7.28
CA ALA A 229 10.27 1.10 6.74
C ALA A 229 9.86 0.78 5.29
N ILE A 230 8.58 0.96 4.95
CA ILE A 230 8.05 0.65 3.62
C ILE A 230 8.23 1.78 2.59
N ALA A 231 8.54 2.99 3.05
CA ALA A 231 8.66 4.20 2.23
C ALA A 231 9.76 4.14 1.15
N GLY A 232 10.64 3.13 1.17
CA GLY A 232 11.71 3.03 0.17
C GLY A 232 12.88 3.97 0.42
N SER A 233 12.86 4.74 1.51
CA SER A 233 14.06 5.37 2.06
C SER A 233 14.97 4.27 2.60
N VAL A 234 15.69 3.62 1.69
CA VAL A 234 16.95 2.97 2.01
C VAL A 234 17.70 4.00 2.85
N GLN A 235 17.97 3.67 4.12
CA GLN A 235 18.89 4.45 4.94
C GLN A 235 20.24 4.42 4.25
N THR A 236 20.47 5.37 3.35
CA THR A 236 21.79 5.78 2.94
C THR A 236 22.29 6.67 4.06
N GLU A 237 23.02 6.05 4.97
CA GLU A 237 23.72 6.69 6.09
C GLU A 237 22.82 7.28 7.20
N PRO A 238 23.38 7.58 8.40
CA PRO A 238 22.60 8.03 9.54
C PRO A 238 21.91 9.35 9.21
N GLY A 239 20.64 9.27 8.80
CA GLY A 239 19.78 10.43 8.61
C GLY A 239 19.89 11.33 9.82
N ASN A 240 20.18 12.61 9.58
CA ASN A 240 20.51 13.63 10.58
C ASN A 240 19.75 13.41 11.89
N LYS A 241 20.41 12.74 12.84
CA LYS A 241 19.87 12.58 14.18
C LYS A 241 20.08 13.90 14.89
N ILE A 242 19.07 14.33 15.62
CA ILE A 242 19.21 15.46 16.53
C ILE A 242 19.26 14.96 17.96
N ARG A 243 20.10 15.61 18.77
CA ARG A 243 20.10 15.41 20.23
C ARG A 243 19.41 16.59 20.91
N ILE A 244 18.37 16.30 21.69
CA ILE A 244 17.60 17.31 22.42
C ILE A 244 18.45 17.93 23.54
N LYS A 245 18.51 19.27 23.65
CA LYS A 245 19.30 19.96 24.68
C LYS A 245 18.50 20.42 25.91
N VAL A 246 17.17 20.46 25.82
CA VAL A 246 16.28 21.03 26.84
C VAL A 246 15.16 20.06 27.18
N ASP A 247 14.73 20.05 28.43
CA ASP A 247 13.53 19.32 28.85
C ASP A 247 12.28 20.13 28.51
N ARG A 248 11.26 19.47 27.93
CA ARG A 248 9.87 19.99 27.84
C ARG A 248 9.67 21.34 27.14
N LEU A 249 10.54 21.74 26.20
CA LEU A 249 10.37 23.01 25.46
C LEU A 249 10.05 22.76 23.98
N ASN A 250 8.88 23.22 23.53
CA ASN A 250 8.43 23.32 22.13
C ASN A 250 8.42 22.02 21.31
N ILE A 251 8.41 20.86 21.97
CA ILE A 251 8.09 19.58 21.35
C ILE A 251 6.58 19.43 21.43
N ARG A 252 5.94 19.06 20.32
CA ARG A 252 4.48 18.95 20.25
C ARG A 252 4.08 18.28 18.95
N ASN A 253 2.88 17.73 18.87
CA ASN A 253 2.44 17.06 17.64
C ASN A 253 2.04 18.03 16.49
N SER A 254 2.09 19.36 16.68
CA SER A 254 1.78 20.36 15.64
C SER A 254 2.60 21.66 15.76
N PRO A 255 2.99 22.33 14.66
CA PRO A 255 3.71 23.62 14.68
C PRO A 255 2.88 24.80 15.19
N LYS A 256 1.55 24.68 15.21
CA LYS A 256 0.66 25.71 15.75
C LYS A 256 0.22 25.32 17.16
N ILE A 257 0.27 26.27 18.10
CA ILE A 257 -0.10 26.00 19.51
C ILE A 257 -1.56 25.59 19.61
N ALA A 258 -2.43 26.24 18.85
CA ALA A 258 -3.87 25.96 18.85
C ALA A 258 -4.22 24.53 18.38
N ASP A 259 -3.34 23.90 17.61
CA ASP A 259 -3.55 22.58 17.01
C ASP A 259 -2.76 21.47 17.75
N ALA A 260 -2.01 21.83 18.79
CA ALA A 260 -1.19 20.89 19.55
C ALA A 260 -2.00 20.24 20.67
N THR A 261 -2.18 18.92 20.62
CA THR A 261 -2.93 18.14 21.61
C THR A 261 -2.05 17.28 22.51
N ASP A 262 -0.77 17.15 22.16
CA ASP A 262 0.28 16.52 22.96
C ASP A 262 1.53 17.41 22.91
N ILE A 263 2.06 17.76 24.09
CA ILE A 263 3.25 18.60 24.27
C ILE A 263 4.53 17.73 24.44
N GLY A 264 4.41 16.41 24.28
CA GLY A 264 5.54 15.49 24.26
C GLY A 264 6.31 15.38 25.58
N ASN A 265 6.71 14.15 25.93
CA ASN A 265 7.49 13.88 27.14
C ASN A 265 8.97 13.60 26.85
N LEU A 266 9.53 14.28 25.84
CA LEU A 266 10.93 14.13 25.47
C LEU A 266 11.86 14.87 26.44
N HIS A 267 12.92 14.18 26.85
CA HIS A 267 13.92 14.66 27.80
C HIS A 267 15.22 15.05 27.09
N LYS A 268 16.00 15.92 27.73
CA LYS A 268 17.35 16.30 27.32
C LYS A 268 18.21 15.05 27.15
N GLY A 269 18.88 14.97 26.00
CA GLY A 269 19.72 13.83 25.62
C GLY A 269 19.03 12.81 24.72
N ALA A 270 17.70 12.87 24.58
CA ALA A 270 16.97 12.04 23.61
C ALA A 270 17.52 12.26 22.20
N VAL A 271 17.65 11.16 21.44
CA VAL A 271 18.16 11.16 20.07
C VAL A 271 17.00 10.80 19.15
N MET A 272 16.66 11.71 18.24
CA MET A 272 15.49 11.60 17.37
C MET A 272 15.90 11.59 15.90
N ASN A 273 15.15 10.87 15.08
CA ASN A 273 15.28 10.93 13.63
C ASN A 273 14.52 12.16 13.08
N VAL A 274 15.20 12.97 12.26
CA VAL A 274 14.55 14.06 11.53
C VAL A 274 13.89 13.49 10.28
N LEU A 275 12.56 13.62 10.20
CA LEU A 275 11.74 13.07 9.13
C LEU A 275 11.60 14.07 7.98
N GLU A 276 11.32 15.33 8.30
CA GLU A 276 11.16 16.40 7.30
C GLU A 276 11.48 17.78 7.88
N LYS A 277 11.85 18.72 7.01
CA LYS A 277 11.92 20.14 7.34
C LYS A 277 10.60 20.79 6.96
N LEU A 278 9.89 21.36 7.94
CA LEU A 278 8.57 21.96 7.77
C LEU A 278 8.66 23.41 7.28
N ASP A 279 9.56 24.19 7.89
CA ASP A 279 9.85 25.57 7.49
C ASP A 279 11.30 25.95 7.94
N PRO A 280 11.78 27.20 7.78
CA PRO A 280 13.12 27.59 8.22
C PRO A 280 13.42 27.36 9.70
N ASN A 281 12.38 27.30 10.52
CA ASN A 281 12.40 27.20 11.97
C ASN A 281 11.85 25.86 12.49
N TRP A 282 11.03 25.13 11.73
CA TRP A 282 10.38 23.90 12.18
C TRP A 282 10.78 22.67 11.38
N TYR A 283 10.78 21.54 12.07
CA TYR A 283 11.06 20.23 11.50
C TYR A 283 10.18 19.18 12.19
N ARG A 284 9.93 18.08 11.50
CA ARG A 284 9.26 16.91 12.05
C ARG A 284 10.29 15.88 12.50
N VAL A 285 10.04 15.33 13.68
CA VAL A 285 10.75 14.20 14.27
C VAL A 285 9.72 13.18 14.72
N GLU A 286 10.10 11.92 14.92
CA GLU A 286 9.20 10.79 15.24
C GLU A 286 8.02 11.16 16.18
N GLY A 287 6.83 11.40 15.59
CA GLY A 287 5.60 11.75 16.32
C GLY A 287 5.43 13.21 16.77
N TYR A 288 6.43 14.07 16.58
CA TYR A 288 6.44 15.46 17.06
C TYR A 288 6.99 16.44 16.00
N VAL A 289 6.83 17.73 16.27
CA VAL A 289 7.51 18.83 15.58
C VAL A 289 8.40 19.58 16.56
N TRP A 290 9.47 20.17 16.05
CA TRP A 290 10.51 20.83 16.86
C TRP A 290 10.99 22.14 16.20
N VAL A 291 11.41 23.11 17.03
CA VAL A 291 11.98 24.41 16.63
C VAL A 291 13.51 24.39 16.59
N ARG A 292 14.10 24.81 15.46
CA ARG A 292 15.54 25.04 15.25
C ARG A 292 16.17 25.85 16.40
N GLY A 293 17.22 25.32 17.01
CA GLY A 293 18.00 25.97 18.09
C GLY A 293 17.90 25.30 19.46
N THR A 294 17.08 24.26 19.62
CA THR A 294 16.98 23.43 20.84
C THR A 294 17.79 22.12 20.76
N GLU A 295 18.59 21.97 19.70
CA GLU A 295 19.30 20.76 19.32
C GLU A 295 20.75 21.01 18.85
N ARG A 296 21.50 19.92 18.57
CA ARG A 296 22.74 19.95 17.77
C ARG A 296 22.51 19.06 16.55
N LEU A 297 22.68 19.60 15.34
CA LEU A 297 22.81 18.80 14.13
C LEU A 297 24.11 18.01 14.22
N ASN A 298 24.11 16.74 13.80
CA ASN A 298 25.32 15.94 13.72
C ASN A 298 26.43 16.76 13.02
N GLY A 299 27.56 16.92 13.71
CA GLY A 299 28.78 17.47 13.14
C GLY A 299 29.67 16.35 12.67
#